data_AF-A0A9P0NDU0-F1
#
_entry.id   AF-A0A9P0NDU0-F1
#
_cell.length_a   1.000
_cell.length_b   1.000
_cell.length_c   1.000
_cell.angle_alpha   90.00
_cell.angle_beta   90.00
_cell.angle_gamma   90.00
#
_symmetry.space_group_name_H-M   'P 1'
#
loop_
_entity.id
_entity.type
_entity.pdbx_description
1 polymer ?
#
loop_
_entity_poly.entity_id
_entity_poly.type
_entity_poly.pdbx_seq_one_letter_code
_entity_poly.pdbx_strand_id
1 'polypeptide(L)'
;MKSKYLFAYYKRLIMNLLTFYTRCLLYINYLFAAYLRVERCNVICVDWKQLTYDLFYASVKINVKYIGYNIVKVLKIFTNNMKVGSENIHLIGHGMGAHIVGYTGKKLNGQIPRITRLDPVLPLYENTDPKYRINKNDSTFVDIVHTNGNSLGLFKSLGHIDFYPSGGKLQLN
;
A
#
# COMPACT_ATOMS: atom_id res chain seq x y z
N MET A 1 -6.48 34.65 -3.04
CA MET A 1 -5.33 33.99 -2.37
C MET A 1 -5.00 32.71 -3.12
N LYS A 2 -3.75 32.54 -3.54
CA LYS A 2 -3.28 31.48 -4.44
C LYS A 2 -3.41 30.09 -3.81
N SER A 3 -4.02 29.16 -4.53
CA SER A 3 -4.12 27.73 -4.21
C SER A 3 -2.73 27.12 -3.98
N LYS A 4 -2.52 26.52 -2.80
CA LYS A 4 -1.28 25.85 -2.36
C LYS A 4 -1.30 24.33 -2.66
N TYR A 5 -1.71 23.93 -3.86
CA TYR A 5 -1.54 22.54 -4.31
C TYR A 5 -0.72 22.53 -5.60
N LEU A 6 0.58 22.80 -5.47
CA LEU A 6 1.52 22.59 -6.57
C LEU A 6 1.90 21.11 -6.59
N PHE A 7 1.10 20.28 -7.29
CA PHE A 7 1.56 18.97 -7.73
C PHE A 7 2.69 19.21 -8.73
N ALA A 8 3.94 19.09 -8.28
CA ALA A 8 5.07 19.13 -9.18
C ALA A 8 5.12 17.80 -9.94
N TYR A 9 4.74 17.83 -11.22
CA TYR A 9 4.63 16.69 -12.14
C TYR A 9 5.94 15.88 -12.31
N TYR A 10 7.08 16.37 -11.82
CA TYR A 10 8.41 15.77 -11.96
C TYR A 10 8.98 15.19 -10.66
N LYS A 11 8.16 15.03 -9.61
CA LYS A 11 8.62 14.49 -8.31
C LYS A 11 7.95 13.16 -8.00
N ARG A 12 8.72 12.22 -7.44
CA ARG A 12 8.25 10.90 -7.00
C ARG A 12 6.98 11.03 -6.15
N LEU A 13 5.96 10.24 -6.46
CA LEU A 13 4.72 10.18 -5.70
C LEU A 13 4.72 8.93 -4.82
N ILE A 14 4.76 9.14 -3.51
CA ILE A 14 4.71 8.07 -2.52
C ILE A 14 3.32 8.09 -1.89
N MET A 15 2.57 7.01 -2.08
CA MET A 15 1.22 6.90 -1.51
C MET A 15 1.19 5.85 -0.41
N ASN A 16 0.85 6.28 0.80
CA ASN A 16 0.86 5.45 2.00
C ASN A 16 -0.56 5.08 2.42
N LEU A 17 -0.78 3.78 2.61
CA LEU A 17 -2.02 3.20 3.08
C LEU A 17 -1.78 2.42 4.36
N LEU A 18 -2.40 2.87 5.45
CA LEU A 18 -2.27 2.24 6.76
C LEU A 18 -3.57 1.62 7.23
N THR A 19 -3.46 0.58 8.05
CA THR A 19 -4.59 -0.06 8.72
C THR A 19 -4.26 -0.26 10.20
N PHE A 20 -5.30 -0.18 11.02
CA PHE A 20 -5.46 -0.43 12.45
C PHE A 20 -5.47 0.75 13.43
N TYR A 21 -6.37 0.55 14.39
CA TYR A 21 -6.96 1.47 15.33
C TYR A 21 -5.91 2.09 16.27
N THR A 22 -6.06 3.39 16.55
CA THR A 22 -5.49 4.17 17.67
C THR A 22 -4.15 4.93 17.51
N ARG A 23 -3.25 4.67 16.54
CA ARG A 23 -2.01 5.48 16.38
C ARG A 23 -1.62 5.93 14.96
N CYS A 24 -2.55 5.87 14.02
CA CYS A 24 -2.30 6.11 12.59
C CYS A 24 -1.67 7.49 12.28
N LEU A 25 -2.10 8.57 12.95
CA LEU A 25 -1.62 9.92 12.69
C LEU A 25 -0.13 10.11 13.03
N LEU A 26 0.35 9.54 14.14
CA LEU A 26 1.76 9.65 14.54
C LEU A 26 2.67 8.93 13.54
N TYR A 27 2.33 7.69 13.17
CA TYR A 27 3.11 6.92 12.20
C TYR A 27 3.16 7.60 10.82
N ILE A 28 2.00 8.10 10.34
CA ILE A 28 1.94 8.84 9.08
C ILE A 28 2.87 10.05 9.12
N ASN A 29 2.85 10.81 10.22
CA ASN A 29 3.69 11.99 10.37
C ASN A 29 5.19 11.63 10.38
N TYR A 30 5.59 10.55 11.06
CA TYR A 30 6.98 10.08 11.03
C TYR A 30 7.42 9.68 9.63
N LEU A 31 6.60 8.93 8.91
CA LEU A 31 6.92 8.47 7.56
C LEU A 31 6.98 9.64 6.57
N PHE A 32 6.02 10.55 6.65
CA PHE A 32 5.99 11.79 5.88
C PHE A 32 7.25 12.62 6.12
N ALA A 33 7.61 12.86 7.39
CA ALA A 33 8.80 13.61 7.75
C ALA A 33 10.09 12.90 7.29
N ALA A 34 10.18 11.58 7.44
CA ALA A 34 11.34 10.80 7.00
C ALA A 34 11.57 10.92 5.50
N TYR A 35 10.52 10.79 4.68
CA TYR A 35 10.64 10.93 3.22
C TYR A 35 11.03 12.35 2.81
N LEU A 36 10.38 13.37 3.38
CA LEU A 36 10.69 14.76 3.04
C LEU A 36 12.08 15.23 3.51
N ARG A 37 12.69 14.53 4.48
CA ARG A 37 14.07 14.79 4.91
C ARG A 37 15.10 14.31 3.89
N VAL A 38 14.81 13.25 3.14
CA VAL A 38 15.80 12.61 2.24
C VAL A 38 15.53 12.90 0.76
N GLU A 39 14.30 13.23 0.39
CA GLU A 39 13.92 13.44 -1.00
C GLU A 39 12.83 14.52 -1.13
N ARG A 40 12.87 15.26 -2.25
CA ARG A 40 11.77 16.14 -2.66
C ARG A 40 10.71 15.32 -3.39
N CYS A 41 9.78 14.73 -2.65
CA CYS A 41 8.69 13.92 -3.19
C CYS A 41 7.32 14.48 -2.81
N ASN A 42 6.28 13.99 -3.50
CA ASN A 42 4.89 14.16 -3.08
C ASN A 42 4.53 12.96 -2.21
N VAL A 43 4.05 13.18 -1.00
CA VAL A 43 3.57 12.10 -0.13
C VAL A 43 2.07 12.25 0.08
N ILE A 44 1.29 11.25 -0.34
CA ILE A 44 -0.17 11.21 -0.18
C ILE A 44 -0.51 10.13 0.83
N CYS A 45 -1.32 10.49 1.83
CA CYS A 45 -1.83 9.54 2.80
C CYS A 45 -3.32 9.30 2.52
N VAL A 46 -3.69 8.03 2.37
CA VAL A 46 -5.09 7.65 2.12
C VAL A 46 -5.68 7.16 3.44
N ASP A 47 -6.53 8.00 4.05
CA ASP A 47 -7.33 7.60 5.19
C ASP A 47 -8.61 6.90 4.72
N TRP A 48 -8.81 5.68 5.19
CA TRP A 48 -9.97 4.85 4.90
C TRP A 48 -10.57 4.25 6.17
N LYS A 49 -10.25 4.83 7.33
CA LYS A 49 -10.71 4.39 8.66
C LYS A 49 -12.22 4.21 8.74
N GLN A 50 -13.01 5.05 8.07
CA GLN A 50 -14.47 4.94 8.08
C GLN A 50 -14.96 3.58 7.52
N LEU A 51 -14.18 2.94 6.65
CA LEU A 51 -14.50 1.67 6.02
C LEU A 51 -13.97 0.45 6.79
N THR A 52 -13.32 0.67 7.95
CA THR A 52 -12.81 -0.40 8.84
C THR A 52 -13.75 -0.73 9.99
N TYR A 53 -14.82 0.03 10.23
CA TYR A 53 -15.72 -0.11 11.38
C TYR A 53 -16.75 -1.24 11.27
N ASP A 54 -16.68 -2.06 10.22
CA ASP A 54 -17.59 -3.19 10.11
C ASP A 54 -17.21 -4.29 11.12
N LEU A 55 -18.21 -4.84 11.81
CA LEU A 55 -18.06 -5.92 12.78
C LEU A 55 -17.58 -7.22 12.12
N PHE A 56 -17.78 -7.36 10.80
CA PHE A 56 -17.39 -8.55 10.05
C PHE A 56 -16.15 -8.32 9.18
N TYR A 57 -15.11 -9.12 9.45
CA TYR A 57 -13.84 -9.08 8.73
C TYR A 57 -13.98 -9.32 7.22
N ALA A 58 -14.98 -10.11 6.81
CA ALA A 58 -15.29 -10.36 5.41
C ALA A 58 -15.75 -9.09 4.67
N SER A 59 -16.53 -8.22 5.32
CA SER A 59 -16.96 -6.94 4.76
C SER A 59 -15.77 -5.99 4.57
N VAL A 60 -14.85 -5.95 5.54
CA VAL A 60 -13.61 -5.15 5.42
C VAL A 60 -12.76 -5.61 4.23
N LYS A 61 -12.66 -6.93 4.01
CA LYS A 61 -11.96 -7.49 2.82
C LYS A 61 -12.62 -7.07 1.50
N ILE A 62 -13.94 -6.91 1.47
CA ILE A 62 -14.65 -6.39 0.29
C ILE A 62 -14.27 -4.91 0.07
N ASN A 63 -14.29 -4.09 1.12
CA ASN A 63 -13.92 -2.67 1.07
C ASN A 63 -12.49 -2.46 0.56
N VAL A 64 -11.55 -3.32 0.92
CA VAL A 64 -10.15 -3.29 0.44
C VAL A 64 -10.06 -3.26 -1.09
N LYS A 65 -10.89 -4.05 -1.79
CA LYS A 65 -10.94 -4.03 -3.27
C LYS A 65 -11.49 -2.72 -3.82
N TYR A 66 -12.57 -2.22 -3.20
CA TYR A 66 -13.21 -0.97 -3.62
C TYR A 66 -12.29 0.24 -3.43
N ILE A 67 -11.57 0.32 -2.32
CA ILE A 67 -10.58 1.38 -2.07
C ILE A 67 -9.48 1.32 -3.12
N GLY A 68 -8.98 0.12 -3.45
CA GLY A 68 -7.96 -0.06 -4.48
C GLY A 68 -8.39 0.48 -5.84
N TYR A 69 -9.67 0.28 -6.21
CA TYR A 69 -10.28 0.83 -7.42
C TYR A 69 -10.45 2.35 -7.39
N ASN A 70 -10.84 2.93 -6.25
CA ASN A 70 -10.93 4.39 -6.10
C ASN A 70 -9.55 5.05 -6.25
N ILE A 71 -8.50 4.45 -5.70
CA ILE A 71 -7.12 4.91 -5.91
C ILE A 71 -6.75 4.91 -7.39
N VAL A 72 -7.14 3.87 -8.15
CA VAL A 72 -6.88 3.84 -9.60
C VAL A 72 -7.52 5.04 -10.31
N LYS A 73 -8.75 5.42 -9.96
CA LYS A 73 -9.39 6.61 -10.54
C LYS A 73 -8.58 7.87 -10.25
N VAL A 74 -8.15 8.06 -9.01
CA VAL A 74 -7.35 9.20 -8.58
C VAL A 74 -6.01 9.25 -9.31
N LEU A 75 -5.28 8.12 -9.37
CA LEU A 75 -4.02 8.04 -10.08
C LEU A 75 -4.17 8.35 -11.56
N LYS A 76 -5.21 7.81 -12.23
CA LYS A 76 -5.49 8.11 -13.64
C LYS A 76 -5.78 9.59 -13.89
N ILE A 77 -6.43 10.30 -12.95
CA ILE A 77 -6.64 11.74 -13.05
C ILE A 77 -5.29 12.48 -12.99
N PHE A 78 -4.42 12.14 -12.02
CA PHE A 78 -3.14 12.82 -11.86
C PHE A 78 -2.13 12.53 -12.98
N THR A 79 -2.20 11.34 -13.58
CA THR A 79 -1.22 10.85 -14.55
C THR A 79 -1.68 10.90 -16.00
N ASN A 80 -2.81 11.59 -16.28
CA ASN A 80 -3.44 11.57 -17.60
C ASN A 80 -3.60 10.13 -18.14
N ASN A 81 -4.37 9.32 -17.41
CA ASN A 81 -4.57 7.89 -17.68
C ASN A 81 -3.26 7.07 -17.68
N MET A 82 -2.39 7.29 -16.71
CA MET A 82 -1.08 6.62 -16.54
C MET A 82 -0.04 6.96 -17.60
N LYS A 83 -0.31 7.93 -18.49
CA LYS A 83 0.60 8.33 -19.57
C LYS A 83 1.73 9.26 -19.12
N VAL A 84 1.58 9.93 -17.98
CA VAL A 84 2.54 10.92 -17.47
C VAL A 84 2.84 10.65 -16.01
N GLY A 85 4.12 10.50 -15.66
CA GLY A 85 4.59 10.41 -14.28
C GLY A 85 4.24 9.10 -13.56
N SER A 86 3.72 8.10 -14.28
CA SER A 86 3.42 6.78 -13.72
C SER A 86 4.69 6.04 -13.28
N GLU A 87 5.79 6.28 -13.98
CA GLU A 87 7.14 5.82 -13.68
C GLU A 87 7.71 6.36 -12.36
N ASN A 88 7.06 7.36 -11.78
CA ASN A 88 7.45 8.02 -10.53
C ASN A 88 6.57 7.62 -9.33
N ILE A 89 5.66 6.65 -9.49
CA ILE A 89 4.74 6.23 -8.44
C ILE A 89 5.33 5.08 -7.61
N HIS A 90 5.25 5.22 -6.29
CA HIS A 90 5.53 4.17 -5.32
C HIS A 90 4.35 4.05 -4.35
N LEU A 91 3.73 2.87 -4.33
CA LEU A 91 2.65 2.58 -3.39
C LEU A 91 3.19 1.80 -2.20
N ILE A 92 2.76 2.18 -1.00
CA ILE A 92 3.15 1.54 0.25
C ILE A 92 1.89 1.21 1.04
N GLY A 93 1.77 -0.04 1.46
CA GLY A 93 0.60 -0.52 2.18
C GLY A 93 0.97 -1.36 3.40
N HIS A 94 0.43 -1.05 4.56
CA HIS A 94 0.59 -1.82 5.80
C HIS A 94 -0.65 -2.64 6.14
N GLY A 95 -0.50 -3.89 6.57
CA GLY A 95 -1.60 -4.72 7.01
C GLY A 95 -2.62 -4.98 5.89
N MET A 96 -3.85 -4.47 6.03
CA MET A 96 -4.83 -4.52 4.93
C MET A 96 -4.46 -3.57 3.78
N GLY A 97 -3.76 -2.47 4.08
CA GLY A 97 -3.24 -1.53 3.08
C GLY A 97 -2.35 -2.22 2.05
N ALA A 98 -1.60 -3.26 2.45
CA ALA A 98 -0.78 -4.07 1.54
C ALA A 98 -1.61 -4.74 0.44
N HIS A 99 -2.82 -5.19 0.79
CA HIS A 99 -3.78 -5.75 -0.16
C HIS A 99 -4.42 -4.67 -1.02
N ILE A 100 -4.73 -3.50 -0.46
CA ILE A 100 -5.28 -2.37 -1.21
C ILE A 100 -4.32 -1.97 -2.34
N VAL A 101 -3.04 -1.72 -2.02
CA VAL A 101 -2.04 -1.33 -3.02
C VAL A 101 -1.80 -2.45 -4.05
N GLY A 102 -1.92 -3.72 -3.64
CA GLY A 102 -1.91 -4.84 -4.57
C GLY A 102 -3.07 -4.84 -5.55
N TYR A 103 -4.30 -4.63 -5.08
CA TYR A 103 -5.45 -4.53 -5.99
C TYR A 103 -5.38 -3.30 -6.90
N THR A 104 -4.86 -2.17 -6.41
CA THR A 104 -4.56 -1.01 -7.25
C THR A 104 -3.59 -1.39 -8.38
N GLY A 105 -2.48 -2.04 -8.04
CA GLY A 105 -1.49 -2.52 -9.00
C GLY A 105 -2.06 -3.47 -10.05
N LYS A 106 -2.84 -4.49 -9.63
CA LYS A 106 -3.56 -5.40 -10.54
C LYS A 106 -4.45 -4.66 -11.52
N LYS A 107 -5.22 -3.68 -11.04
CA LYS A 107 -6.15 -2.91 -11.88
C LYS A 107 -5.45 -1.96 -12.84
N LEU A 108 -4.19 -1.64 -12.57
CA LEU A 108 -3.31 -0.90 -13.47
C LEU A 108 -2.43 -1.85 -14.31
N ASN A 109 -2.70 -3.15 -14.32
CA ASN A 109 -1.93 -4.15 -15.06
C ASN A 109 -0.42 -4.08 -14.76
N GLY A 110 -0.04 -3.80 -13.52
CA GLY A 110 1.37 -3.74 -13.11
C GLY A 110 2.14 -2.51 -13.60
N GLN A 111 1.47 -1.51 -14.20
CA GLN A 111 2.10 -0.27 -14.69
C GLN A 111 2.78 0.58 -13.61
N ILE A 112 2.54 0.28 -12.33
CA ILE A 112 3.22 0.95 -11.22
C ILE A 112 4.64 0.37 -11.09
N PRO A 113 5.68 1.21 -10.98
CA PRO A 113 7.06 0.76 -10.83
C PRO A 113 7.35 0.00 -9.55
N ARG A 114 6.80 0.47 -8.42
CA ARG A 114 7.10 -0.13 -7.12
C ARG A 114 5.89 -0.20 -6.20
N ILE A 115 5.73 -1.36 -5.56
CA ILE A 115 4.85 -1.56 -4.41
C ILE A 115 5.66 -2.11 -3.25
N THR A 116 5.64 -1.42 -2.10
CA THR A 116 6.14 -1.95 -0.83
C THR A 116 4.99 -2.39 0.05
N ARG A 117 5.06 -3.60 0.59
CA ARG A 117 4.04 -4.15 1.49
C ARG A 117 4.64 -4.39 2.85
N LEU A 118 4.02 -3.82 3.87
CA LEU A 118 4.45 -3.92 5.25
C LEU A 118 3.49 -4.85 5.97
N ASP A 119 3.98 -6.03 6.33
CA ASP A 119 3.28 -7.08 7.08
C ASP A 119 1.85 -7.34 6.59
N PRO A 120 1.70 -7.88 5.36
CA PRO A 120 0.37 -8.06 4.75
C PRO A 120 -0.49 -8.98 5.61
N VAL A 121 -1.76 -8.62 5.79
CA VAL A 121 -2.69 -9.40 6.62
C VAL A 121 -2.92 -10.84 6.11
N LEU A 122 -2.92 -11.82 7.02
CA LEU A 122 -3.13 -13.26 6.75
C LEU A 122 -4.59 -13.67 6.59
N PRO A 123 -5.50 -13.41 7.55
CA PRO A 123 -6.83 -13.99 7.52
C PRO A 123 -7.57 -13.70 6.22
N LEU A 124 -8.21 -14.74 5.69
CA LEU A 124 -8.94 -14.74 4.41
C LEU A 124 -8.10 -14.57 3.14
N TYR A 125 -6.77 -14.44 3.18
CA TYR A 125 -5.94 -14.24 1.97
C TYR A 125 -5.05 -15.43 1.61
N GLU A 126 -4.55 -16.18 2.59
CA GLU A 126 -3.52 -17.23 2.40
C GLU A 126 -3.85 -18.24 1.30
N ASN A 127 -5.04 -18.83 1.37
CA ASN A 127 -5.47 -19.92 0.49
C ASN A 127 -6.40 -19.45 -0.63
N THR A 128 -6.21 -18.20 -1.09
CA THR A 128 -6.99 -17.66 -2.20
C THR A 128 -6.19 -17.66 -3.50
N ASP A 129 -6.92 -17.75 -4.63
CA ASP A 129 -6.33 -17.68 -5.97
C ASP A 129 -5.45 -16.41 -6.12
N PRO A 130 -4.26 -16.49 -6.76
CA PRO A 130 -3.39 -15.34 -7.03
C PRO A 130 -4.07 -14.11 -7.64
N LYS A 131 -5.20 -14.28 -8.34
CA LYS A 131 -6.07 -13.20 -8.85
C LYS A 131 -6.73 -12.41 -7.73
N TYR A 132 -7.05 -13.07 -6.61
CA TYR A 132 -7.76 -12.50 -5.48
C TYR A 132 -6.88 -12.19 -4.27
N ARG A 133 -5.56 -12.42 -4.33
CA ARG A 133 -4.58 -12.00 -3.31
C ARG A 133 -3.44 -11.21 -3.92
N ILE A 134 -2.64 -10.62 -3.04
CA ILE A 134 -1.37 -9.99 -3.43
C ILE A 134 -0.43 -10.97 -4.13
N ASN A 135 0.28 -10.49 -5.14
CA ASN A 135 1.33 -11.22 -5.85
C ASN A 135 2.42 -10.25 -6.37
N LYS A 136 3.50 -10.82 -6.92
CA LYS A 136 4.64 -10.04 -7.45
C LYS A 136 4.32 -9.28 -8.74
N ASN A 137 3.40 -9.79 -9.57
CA ASN A 137 3.00 -9.17 -10.84
C ASN A 137 2.09 -7.94 -10.66
N ASP A 138 1.76 -7.57 -9.42
CA ASP A 138 0.95 -6.39 -9.13
C ASP A 138 1.70 -5.08 -9.47
N SER A 139 3.01 -5.13 -9.69
CA SER A 139 3.88 -4.00 -10.04
C SER A 139 5.14 -4.51 -10.75
N THR A 140 5.90 -3.62 -11.38
CA THR A 140 7.22 -3.94 -11.94
C THR A 140 8.19 -4.46 -10.86
N PHE A 141 8.11 -3.91 -9.65
CA PHE A 141 8.89 -4.36 -8.51
C PHE A 141 8.03 -4.38 -7.24
N VAL A 142 8.16 -5.44 -6.45
CA VAL A 142 7.37 -5.65 -5.23
C VAL A 142 8.30 -6.11 -4.13
N ASP A 143 8.40 -5.32 -3.08
CA ASP A 143 9.11 -5.68 -1.85
C ASP A 143 8.13 -5.86 -0.70
N ILE A 144 8.32 -6.92 0.08
CA ILE A 144 7.46 -7.24 1.23
C ILE A 144 8.32 -7.36 2.48
N VAL A 145 7.85 -6.79 3.59
CA VAL A 145 8.47 -6.96 4.91
C VAL A 145 7.51 -7.74 5.79
N HIS A 146 7.94 -8.87 6.32
CA HIS A 146 7.16 -9.74 7.19
C HIS A 146 7.63 -9.58 8.63
N THR A 147 6.74 -9.22 9.55
CA THR A 147 7.07 -9.00 10.97
C THR A 147 6.17 -9.76 11.93
N ASN A 148 5.05 -10.30 11.46
CA ASN A 148 4.10 -11.07 12.27
C ASN A 148 3.56 -12.30 11.52
N GLY A 149 4.43 -12.95 10.75
CA GLY A 149 4.11 -14.11 9.91
C GLY A 149 3.55 -15.30 10.69
N ASN A 150 2.57 -16.00 10.08
CA ASN A 150 1.83 -17.14 10.66
C ASN A 150 0.98 -16.80 11.90
N SER A 151 0.86 -15.51 12.23
CA SER A 151 -0.07 -14.99 13.24
C SER A 151 -1.07 -14.08 12.55
N LEU A 152 -0.87 -12.76 12.57
CA LEU A 152 -1.73 -11.81 11.84
C LEU A 152 -1.23 -11.50 10.42
N GLY A 153 0.05 -11.76 10.14
CA GLY A 153 0.73 -11.49 8.87
C GLY A 153 0.89 -12.73 7.99
N LEU A 154 0.77 -12.54 6.67
CA LEU A 154 1.15 -13.53 5.66
C LEU A 154 2.64 -13.80 5.79
N PHE A 155 3.04 -15.08 5.81
CA PHE A 155 4.46 -15.47 5.81
C PHE A 155 4.95 -15.93 4.43
N LYS A 156 4.03 -16.25 3.53
CA LYS A 156 4.34 -16.71 2.18
C LYS A 156 5.12 -15.63 1.41
N SER A 157 6.22 -16.03 0.78
CA SER A 157 6.95 -15.16 -0.16
C SER A 157 6.09 -14.90 -1.39
N LEU A 158 5.72 -13.63 -1.56
CA LEU A 158 4.79 -13.16 -2.58
C LEU A 158 5.29 -11.93 -3.32
N GLY A 159 6.47 -11.40 -2.94
CA GLY A 159 7.15 -10.30 -3.60
C GLY A 159 8.12 -10.77 -4.68
N HIS A 160 8.82 -9.79 -5.25
CA HIS A 160 10.09 -10.01 -5.93
C HIS A 160 11.21 -10.17 -4.89
N ILE A 161 11.11 -9.44 -3.78
CA ILE A 161 11.97 -9.58 -2.61
C ILE A 161 11.08 -9.60 -1.37
N ASP A 162 11.30 -10.57 -0.49
CA ASP A 162 10.60 -10.69 0.80
C ASP A 162 11.65 -10.64 1.92
N PHE A 163 11.47 -9.71 2.87
CA PHE A 163 12.34 -9.50 4.02
C PHE A 163 11.68 -10.08 5.27
N TYR A 164 12.45 -10.81 6.07
CA TYR A 164 12.00 -11.44 7.31
C TYR A 164 12.87 -11.00 8.50
N PRO A 165 12.78 -9.73 8.95
CA PRO A 165 13.57 -9.25 10.09
C PRO A 165 13.29 -10.09 11.34
N SER A 166 14.34 -10.47 12.07
CA SER A 166 14.21 -11.37 13.23
C SER A 166 13.45 -12.68 12.93
N GLY A 167 13.54 -13.18 11.69
CA GLY A 167 12.81 -14.37 11.24
C GLY A 167 11.35 -14.12 10.84
N GLY A 168 10.86 -12.88 10.94
CA GLY A 168 9.60 -12.40 10.38
C GLY A 168 8.32 -12.94 11.05
N LYS A 169 8.43 -13.48 12.26
CA LYS A 169 7.32 -14.01 13.06
C LYS A 169 7.14 -13.31 14.39
N LEU A 170 8.25 -12.96 15.04
CA LEU A 170 8.27 -12.31 16.34
C LEU A 170 9.35 -11.23 16.32
N GLN A 171 8.98 -10.01 16.71
CA GLN A 171 9.90 -8.90 16.87
C GLN A 171 10.19 -8.70 18.36
N LEU A 172 11.47 -8.69 18.71
CA LEU A 172 11.92 -8.36 20.06
C LEU A 172 11.83 -6.84 20.26
N ASN A 173 11.41 -6.42 21.46
CA ASN A 173 11.38 -5.01 21.86
C ASN A 173 12.75 -4.51 22.29
#